data_AF-A0A0B7NBF9-F1
#
_entry.id   AF-A0A0B7NBF9-F1
#
_cell.length_a   1.000
_cell.length_b   1.000
_cell.length_c   1.000
_cell.angle_alpha   90.00
_cell.angle_beta   90.00
_cell.angle_gamma   90.00
#
_symmetry.space_group_name_H-M   'P 1'
#
loop_
_entity.id
_entity.type
_entity.pdbx_description
1 polymer ?
#
loop_
_entity_poly.entity_id
_entity_poly.type
_entity_poly.pdbx_seq_one_letter_code
_entity_poly.pdbx_strand_id
1 'polypeptide(L)'
;MRLSSDMFPFASHEKMGYEIDFAKKELEEAGDLAKKYNHRLTMHPGQYNQLVSLTPKVIANTIRELYYHAHLMDLMGLDQDSVMIIHMGGVYGDREAALARFEQEYAKLPETIKRRLVLENDELGYSVSDLLPICQKLGIPLVLDWHHHHINPGNVADLLSLLPAINKTWTDKGIKPKQHYSESRNGAVTQMERRAHSDRVQNLPPTTDEVDLMIEAKDKEQAVFHLYKLFDLYPVDDKVWIPQTGIESTQTSGRKSTKSAQKKKAQEVALKNELENEDEEYSENVKVVKRSRKPAKKATKRKMDLDDQMQEEVTQVRKTTKRTTAAASAKTKKTQKHVEEEISTSAEECVKQDDAPHDSSDKALSEVKNIRRSRRNVKSSNAKS
;
A
#
# COMPACT_ATOMS: atom_id res chain seq x y z
N MET A 1 5.13 -13.65 10.68
CA MET A 1 5.50 -13.65 9.24
C MET A 1 4.39 -13.02 8.40
N ARG A 2 4.72 -12.38 7.26
CA ARG A 2 3.71 -11.90 6.30
C ARG A 2 3.64 -12.83 5.10
N LEU A 3 2.47 -13.38 4.81
CA LEU A 3 2.23 -14.19 3.62
C LEU A 3 2.14 -13.30 2.37
N SER A 4 2.56 -13.83 1.22
CA SER A 4 2.46 -13.12 -0.05
C SER A 4 1.02 -13.11 -0.55
N SER A 5 0.55 -11.94 -1.01
CA SER A 5 -0.71 -11.82 -1.75
C SER A 5 -0.68 -12.61 -3.07
N ASP A 6 0.51 -12.76 -3.67
CA ASP A 6 0.72 -13.42 -4.96
C ASP A 6 0.69 -14.96 -4.89
N MET A 7 0.35 -15.55 -3.74
CA MET A 7 0.34 -17.02 -3.55
C MET A 7 -0.63 -17.72 -4.51
N PHE A 8 -1.79 -17.12 -4.75
CA PHE A 8 -2.75 -17.54 -5.78
C PHE A 8 -2.91 -16.42 -6.81
N PRO A 9 -2.09 -16.42 -7.87
CA PRO A 9 -2.11 -15.37 -8.87
C PRO A 9 -3.51 -15.21 -9.45
N PHE A 10 -4.02 -13.98 -9.53
CA PHE A 10 -5.32 -13.63 -10.09
C PHE A 10 -6.55 -14.18 -9.36
N ALA A 11 -6.46 -14.82 -8.19
CA ALA A 11 -7.61 -15.41 -7.49
C ALA A 11 -8.79 -14.42 -7.33
N SER A 12 -8.48 -13.15 -7.06
CA SER A 12 -9.43 -12.05 -6.90
C SER A 12 -9.78 -11.31 -8.21
N HIS A 13 -9.26 -11.70 -9.37
CA HIS A 13 -9.45 -10.95 -10.62
C HIS A 13 -10.90 -11.04 -11.11
N GLU A 14 -11.46 -9.96 -11.69
CA GLU A 14 -12.88 -9.91 -12.08
C GLU A 14 -13.27 -10.96 -13.11
N LYS A 15 -12.39 -11.21 -14.07
CA LYS A 15 -12.66 -12.11 -15.21
C LYS A 15 -11.94 -13.45 -15.12
N MET A 16 -10.86 -13.49 -14.36
CA MET A 16 -9.92 -14.62 -14.30
C MET A 16 -9.80 -15.19 -12.88
N GLY A 17 -10.61 -14.67 -11.95
CA GLY A 17 -10.65 -15.14 -10.58
C GLY A 17 -11.16 -16.57 -10.50
N TYR A 18 -10.77 -17.23 -9.42
CA TYR A 18 -11.11 -18.62 -9.15
C TYR A 18 -11.13 -18.86 -7.65
N GLU A 19 -11.93 -19.82 -7.23
CA GLU A 19 -11.98 -20.27 -5.84
C GLU A 19 -10.73 -21.09 -5.52
N ILE A 20 -10.19 -20.89 -4.32
CA ILE A 20 -8.94 -21.52 -3.86
C ILE A 20 -9.20 -22.78 -3.01
N ASP A 21 -10.47 -23.18 -2.83
CA ASP A 21 -10.89 -24.33 -2.02
C ASP A 21 -10.28 -25.66 -2.47
N PHE A 22 -9.84 -25.77 -3.73
CA PHE A 22 -9.13 -26.95 -4.20
C PHE A 22 -7.82 -27.21 -3.43
N ALA A 23 -7.23 -26.17 -2.83
CA ALA A 23 -5.99 -26.24 -2.05
C ALA A 23 -6.25 -26.30 -0.53
N LYS A 24 -7.51 -26.51 -0.11
CA LYS A 24 -7.89 -26.49 1.31
C LYS A 24 -7.00 -27.39 2.17
N LYS A 25 -6.76 -28.63 1.72
CA LYS A 25 -5.97 -29.60 2.48
C LYS A 25 -4.54 -29.09 2.74
N GLU A 26 -3.86 -28.63 1.70
CA GLU A 26 -2.49 -28.11 1.79
C GLU A 26 -2.42 -26.82 2.64
N LEU A 27 -3.46 -25.98 2.56
CA LEU A 27 -3.57 -24.77 3.38
C LEU A 27 -3.79 -25.10 4.86
N GLU A 28 -4.64 -26.06 5.18
CA GLU A 28 -4.83 -26.56 6.56
C GLU A 28 -3.52 -27.12 7.12
N GLU A 29 -2.79 -27.94 6.35
CA GLU A 29 -1.48 -28.47 6.73
C GLU A 29 -0.45 -27.34 7.00
N ALA A 30 -0.42 -26.30 6.15
CA ALA A 30 0.45 -25.14 6.34
C ALA A 30 0.07 -24.33 7.59
N GLY A 31 -1.22 -24.16 7.86
CA GLY A 31 -1.72 -23.48 9.04
C GLY A 31 -1.42 -24.24 10.33
N ASP A 32 -1.57 -25.57 10.33
CA ASP A 32 -1.23 -26.41 11.47
C ASP A 32 0.27 -26.41 11.76
N LEU A 33 1.10 -26.35 10.72
CA LEU A 33 2.54 -26.17 10.88
C LEU A 33 2.87 -24.80 11.50
N ALA A 34 2.19 -23.74 11.08
CA ALA A 34 2.36 -22.42 11.65
C ALA A 34 1.99 -22.39 13.15
N LYS A 35 0.85 -23.00 13.53
CA LYS A 35 0.43 -23.14 14.94
C LYS A 35 1.43 -23.96 15.75
N LYS A 36 1.92 -25.07 15.20
CA LYS A 36 2.92 -25.93 15.85
C LYS A 36 4.19 -25.16 16.23
N TYR A 37 4.64 -24.24 15.38
CA TYR A 37 5.82 -23.40 15.64
C TYR A 37 5.47 -22.03 16.24
N ASN A 38 4.23 -21.82 16.67
CA ASN A 38 3.75 -20.56 17.25
C ASN A 38 4.01 -19.33 16.34
N HIS A 39 3.86 -19.51 15.03
CA HIS A 39 4.00 -18.44 14.06
C HIS A 39 2.69 -17.68 13.88
N ARG A 40 2.71 -16.38 14.19
CA ARG A 40 1.65 -15.47 13.75
C ARG A 40 1.79 -15.13 12.28
N LEU A 41 0.75 -15.42 11.48
CA LEU A 41 0.71 -15.15 10.05
C LEU A 41 -0.19 -13.94 9.77
N THR A 42 0.25 -13.03 8.92
CA THR A 42 -0.54 -11.84 8.54
C THR A 42 -0.44 -11.62 7.04
N MET A 43 -1.34 -10.83 6.46
CA MET A 43 -1.23 -10.42 5.06
C MET A 43 -1.31 -8.90 4.94
N HIS A 44 -0.72 -8.35 3.88
CA HIS A 44 -0.83 -6.93 3.56
C HIS A 44 -1.21 -6.78 2.09
N PRO A 45 -2.51 -6.83 1.76
CA PRO A 45 -2.99 -6.53 0.42
C PRO A 45 -2.40 -5.21 -0.09
N GLY A 46 -1.94 -5.20 -1.34
CA GLY A 46 -1.17 -4.08 -1.89
C GLY A 46 -1.96 -2.79 -2.10
N GLN A 47 -1.26 -1.74 -2.54
CA GLN A 47 -1.76 -0.36 -2.68
C GLN A 47 -3.02 -0.14 -3.53
N TYR A 48 -3.43 -1.12 -4.35
CA TYR A 48 -4.64 -1.03 -5.18
C TYR A 48 -5.94 -1.27 -4.40
N ASN A 49 -5.83 -1.72 -3.16
CA ASN A 49 -6.94 -1.88 -2.23
C ASN A 49 -7.33 -0.51 -1.65
N GLN A 50 -8.38 0.09 -2.21
CA GLN A 50 -8.75 1.48 -2.00
C GLN A 50 -10.24 1.58 -1.64
N LEU A 51 -10.56 1.35 -0.37
CA LEU A 51 -11.94 1.45 0.13
C LEU A 51 -12.51 2.87 0.05
N VAL A 52 -11.64 3.89 0.04
CA VAL A 52 -12.04 5.31 -0.05
C VAL A 52 -12.14 5.84 -1.48
N SER A 53 -11.99 4.97 -2.48
CA SER A 53 -11.97 5.35 -3.90
C SER A 53 -13.26 6.03 -4.34
N LEU A 54 -13.13 7.07 -5.17
CA LEU A 54 -14.28 7.69 -5.85
C LEU A 54 -14.86 6.82 -6.96
N THR A 55 -14.19 5.72 -7.32
CA THR A 55 -14.60 4.83 -8.41
C THR A 55 -15.24 3.56 -7.84
N PRO A 56 -16.55 3.32 -8.03
CA PRO A 56 -17.24 2.15 -7.47
C PRO A 56 -16.61 0.81 -7.86
N LYS A 57 -16.07 0.71 -9.10
CA LYS A 57 -15.36 -0.49 -9.56
C LYS A 57 -14.10 -0.78 -8.74
N VAL A 58 -13.38 0.24 -8.29
CA VAL A 58 -12.18 0.06 -7.45
C VAL A 58 -12.56 -0.46 -6.07
N ILE A 59 -13.66 0.03 -5.49
CA ILE A 59 -14.20 -0.48 -4.23
C ILE A 59 -14.60 -1.96 -4.40
N ALA A 60 -15.36 -2.29 -5.45
CA ALA A 60 -15.78 -3.67 -5.71
C ALA A 60 -14.58 -4.62 -5.90
N ASN A 61 -13.51 -4.18 -6.57
CA ASN A 61 -12.27 -4.95 -6.70
C ASN A 61 -11.57 -5.12 -5.35
N THR A 62 -11.50 -4.06 -4.55
CA THR A 62 -10.92 -4.10 -3.20
C THR A 62 -11.65 -5.11 -2.32
N ILE A 63 -12.99 -5.11 -2.34
CA ILE A 63 -13.78 -6.07 -1.55
C ILE A 63 -13.50 -7.52 -1.98
N ARG A 64 -13.37 -7.79 -3.28
CA ARG A 64 -13.03 -9.15 -3.77
C ARG A 64 -11.62 -9.57 -3.38
N GLU A 65 -10.65 -8.65 -3.43
CA GLU A 65 -9.27 -8.90 -2.98
C GLU A 65 -9.20 -9.20 -1.48
N LEU A 66 -9.87 -8.38 -0.66
CA LEU A 66 -9.93 -8.56 0.79
C LEU A 66 -10.67 -9.85 1.17
N TYR A 67 -11.73 -10.21 0.43
CA TYR A 67 -12.42 -11.49 0.63
C TYR A 67 -11.48 -12.67 0.35
N TYR A 68 -10.74 -12.65 -0.76
CA TYR A 68 -9.74 -13.70 -1.07
C TYR A 68 -8.73 -13.88 0.06
N HIS A 69 -8.16 -12.78 0.56
CA HIS A 69 -7.18 -12.84 1.66
C HIS A 69 -7.78 -13.38 2.96
N ALA A 70 -9.02 -13.00 3.29
CA ALA A 70 -9.71 -13.50 4.46
C ALA A 70 -10.03 -15.00 4.33
N HIS A 71 -10.56 -15.40 3.17
CA HIS A 71 -10.91 -16.80 2.85
C HIS A 71 -9.67 -17.69 2.88
N LEU A 72 -8.55 -17.22 2.33
CA LEU A 72 -7.26 -17.90 2.40
C LEU A 72 -6.85 -18.19 3.86
N MET A 73 -6.92 -17.20 4.74
CA MET A 73 -6.59 -17.38 6.15
C MET A 73 -7.58 -18.30 6.88
N ASP A 74 -8.85 -18.34 6.44
CA ASP A 74 -9.85 -19.25 6.99
C ASP A 74 -9.60 -20.70 6.56
N LEU A 75 -9.24 -20.93 5.30
CA LEU A 75 -8.86 -22.26 4.80
C LEU A 75 -7.59 -22.78 5.50
N MET A 76 -6.66 -21.89 5.87
CA MET A 76 -5.51 -22.25 6.70
C MET A 76 -5.89 -22.51 8.18
N GLY A 77 -7.13 -22.26 8.58
CA GLY A 77 -7.59 -22.43 9.96
C GLY A 77 -6.87 -21.50 10.95
N LEU A 78 -6.51 -20.28 10.52
CA LEU A 78 -5.81 -19.30 11.34
C LEU A 78 -6.77 -18.53 12.26
N ASP A 79 -6.29 -18.21 13.47
CA ASP A 79 -7.06 -17.53 14.53
C ASP A 79 -7.23 -16.00 14.30
N GLN A 80 -7.77 -15.30 15.30
CA GLN A 80 -7.99 -13.85 15.26
C GLN A 80 -6.71 -13.02 15.22
N ASP A 81 -5.56 -13.58 15.60
CA ASP A 81 -4.28 -12.87 15.53
C ASP A 81 -3.79 -12.70 14.09
N SER A 82 -4.36 -13.47 13.16
CA SER A 82 -4.05 -13.40 11.75
C SER A 82 -4.88 -12.32 11.04
N VAL A 83 -4.22 -11.17 10.83
CA VAL A 83 -4.83 -9.92 10.34
C VAL A 83 -4.46 -9.57 8.91
N MET A 84 -5.32 -8.78 8.25
CA MET A 84 -5.12 -8.12 6.96
C MET A 84 -4.83 -6.64 7.17
N ILE A 85 -3.60 -6.22 6.90
CA ILE A 85 -3.20 -4.83 7.02
C ILE A 85 -3.46 -4.09 5.70
N ILE A 86 -4.15 -2.95 5.75
CA ILE A 86 -4.21 -2.01 4.62
C ILE A 86 -3.93 -0.58 5.08
N HIS A 87 -3.43 0.25 4.18
CA HIS A 87 -3.49 1.69 4.37
C HIS A 87 -4.91 2.21 4.11
N MET A 88 -5.19 3.42 4.60
CA MET A 88 -6.48 4.08 4.37
C MET A 88 -6.75 4.36 2.88
N GLY A 89 -5.69 4.61 2.11
CA GLY A 89 -5.76 4.79 0.66
C GLY A 89 -5.54 6.23 0.22
N GLY A 90 -6.20 6.66 -0.85
CA GLY A 90 -6.05 7.99 -1.42
C GLY A 90 -6.81 9.08 -0.66
N VAL A 91 -6.18 10.24 -0.49
CA VAL A 91 -6.84 11.43 0.10
C VAL A 91 -7.88 12.04 -0.86
N TYR A 92 -7.71 11.87 -2.17
CA TYR A 92 -8.61 12.41 -3.20
C TYR A 92 -8.93 13.91 -3.08
N GLY A 93 -7.99 14.70 -2.56
CA GLY A 93 -8.11 16.15 -2.38
C GLY A 93 -8.88 16.60 -1.13
N ASP A 94 -9.58 15.68 -0.46
CA ASP A 94 -10.38 15.97 0.74
C ASP A 94 -10.31 14.80 1.72
N ARG A 95 -9.52 15.00 2.79
CA ARG A 95 -9.26 13.98 3.82
C ARG A 95 -10.51 13.66 4.62
N GLU A 96 -11.29 14.66 5.02
CA GLU A 96 -12.49 14.46 5.84
C GLU A 96 -13.54 13.68 5.06
N ALA A 97 -13.76 14.04 3.79
CA ALA A 97 -14.67 13.30 2.92
C ALA A 97 -14.17 11.87 2.68
N ALA A 98 -12.86 11.65 2.55
CA ALA A 98 -12.30 10.31 2.39
C ALA A 98 -12.49 9.43 3.64
N LEU A 99 -12.27 9.98 4.84
CA LEU A 99 -12.54 9.28 6.10
C LEU A 99 -14.03 8.95 6.24
N ALA A 100 -14.93 9.88 5.92
CA ALA A 100 -16.37 9.64 5.93
C ALA A 100 -16.78 8.52 4.94
N ARG A 101 -16.20 8.49 3.73
CA ARG A 101 -16.39 7.39 2.78
C ARG A 101 -15.88 6.07 3.33
N PHE A 102 -14.72 6.06 3.98
CA PHE A 102 -14.20 4.84 4.61
C PHE A 102 -15.20 4.27 5.60
N GLU A 103 -15.76 5.09 6.48
CA GLU A 103 -16.77 4.63 7.46
C GLU A 103 -17.99 3.99 6.78
N GLN A 104 -18.49 4.64 5.72
CA GLN A 104 -19.63 4.15 4.96
C GLN A 104 -19.34 2.82 4.26
N GLU A 105 -18.17 2.67 3.64
CA GLU A 105 -17.78 1.43 2.96
C GLU A 105 -17.43 0.32 3.95
N TYR A 106 -16.71 0.65 5.03
CA TYR A 106 -16.39 -0.29 6.09
C TYR A 106 -17.65 -0.88 6.70
N ALA A 107 -18.70 -0.07 6.96
CA ALA A 107 -19.97 -0.55 7.47
C ALA A 107 -20.62 -1.64 6.59
N LYS A 108 -20.40 -1.59 5.28
CA LYS A 108 -20.94 -2.56 4.30
C LYS A 108 -20.11 -3.83 4.15
N LEU A 109 -18.87 -3.85 4.67
CA LEU A 109 -18.00 -5.02 4.53
C LEU A 109 -18.58 -6.25 5.24
N PRO A 110 -18.45 -7.46 4.64
CA PRO A 110 -18.81 -8.70 5.29
C PRO A 110 -17.94 -8.95 6.53
N GLU A 111 -18.50 -9.67 7.51
CA GLU A 111 -17.80 -9.97 8.77
C GLU A 111 -16.49 -10.74 8.55
N THR A 112 -16.44 -11.57 7.49
CA THR A 112 -15.23 -12.26 7.06
C THR A 112 -14.04 -11.36 6.81
N ILE A 113 -14.28 -10.15 6.29
CA ILE A 113 -13.25 -9.14 6.12
C ILE A 113 -13.03 -8.37 7.42
N LYS A 114 -14.11 -7.86 8.05
CA LYS A 114 -14.05 -6.97 9.23
C LYS A 114 -13.31 -7.58 10.41
N ARG A 115 -13.46 -8.88 10.65
CA ARG A 115 -12.81 -9.53 11.80
C ARG A 115 -11.28 -9.58 11.68
N ARG A 116 -10.74 -9.48 10.46
CA ARG A 116 -9.29 -9.52 10.19
C ARG A 116 -8.70 -8.17 9.77
N LEU A 117 -9.51 -7.23 9.31
CA LEU A 117 -9.04 -5.95 8.76
C LEU A 117 -8.45 -5.06 9.87
N VAL A 118 -7.25 -4.55 9.62
CA VAL A 118 -6.57 -3.54 10.44
C VAL A 118 -6.03 -2.42 9.55
N LEU A 119 -5.87 -1.22 10.12
CA LEU A 119 -5.37 -0.05 9.40
C LEU A 119 -3.93 0.25 9.78
N GLU A 120 -3.16 0.80 8.86
CA GLU A 120 -1.78 1.24 9.08
C GLU A 120 -1.60 2.70 8.68
N ASN A 121 -0.89 3.48 9.52
CA ASN A 121 -0.51 4.85 9.18
C ASN A 121 0.52 4.86 8.05
N ASP A 122 0.44 5.87 7.19
CA ASP A 122 1.28 5.99 6.01
C ASP A 122 2.00 7.34 5.95
N GLU A 123 2.98 7.41 5.06
CA GLU A 123 3.96 8.46 4.94
C GLU A 123 3.53 9.64 4.06
N LEU A 124 2.35 9.58 3.43
CA LEU A 124 1.88 10.61 2.47
C LEU A 124 0.46 11.13 2.72
N GLY A 125 -0.48 10.23 2.99
CA GLY A 125 -1.90 10.50 3.14
C GLY A 125 -2.32 10.65 4.59
N TYR A 126 -2.09 9.61 5.41
CA TYR A 126 -2.75 9.46 6.71
C TYR A 126 -1.77 9.12 7.84
N SER A 127 -1.59 10.08 8.74
CA SER A 127 -0.79 9.95 9.95
C SER A 127 -1.52 9.17 11.06
N VAL A 128 -0.82 8.89 12.16
CA VAL A 128 -1.43 8.33 13.39
C VAL A 128 -2.55 9.23 13.91
N SER A 129 -2.38 10.56 13.88
CA SER A 129 -3.42 11.50 14.33
C SER A 129 -4.68 11.47 13.47
N ASP A 130 -4.56 11.11 12.19
CA ASP A 130 -5.72 10.97 11.31
C ASP A 130 -6.46 9.64 11.55
N LEU A 131 -5.70 8.55 11.76
CA LEU A 131 -6.27 7.19 11.80
C LEU A 131 -6.73 6.74 13.18
N LEU A 132 -6.08 7.18 14.26
CA LEU A 132 -6.43 6.71 15.61
C LEU A 132 -7.90 6.98 15.99
N PRO A 133 -8.48 8.17 15.71
CA PRO A 133 -9.88 8.44 16.04
C PRO A 133 -10.87 7.51 15.33
N ILE A 134 -10.68 7.29 14.03
CA ILE A 134 -11.57 6.40 13.24
C ILE A 134 -11.37 4.93 13.62
N CYS A 135 -10.14 4.52 13.93
CA CYS A 135 -9.83 3.18 14.45
C CYS A 135 -10.57 2.92 15.77
N GLN A 136 -10.53 3.87 16.71
CA GLN A 136 -11.26 3.77 17.97
C GLN A 136 -12.78 3.74 17.77
N LYS A 137 -13.31 4.60 16.89
CA LYS A 137 -14.74 4.69 16.59
C LYS A 137 -15.30 3.41 15.97
N LEU A 138 -14.58 2.82 15.02
CA LEU A 138 -15.01 1.63 14.28
C LEU A 138 -14.56 0.32 14.93
N GLY A 139 -13.78 0.41 16.02
CA GLY A 139 -13.14 -0.74 16.65
C GLY A 139 -12.22 -1.47 15.67
N ILE A 140 -11.39 -0.75 14.91
CA ILE A 140 -10.38 -1.32 14.01
C ILE A 140 -9.01 -1.16 14.68
N PRO A 141 -8.19 -2.23 14.78
CA PRO A 141 -6.83 -2.08 15.28
C PRO A 141 -5.96 -1.20 14.37
N LEU A 142 -5.15 -0.33 14.99
CA LEU A 142 -4.18 0.50 14.28
C LEU A 142 -2.78 -0.11 14.39
N VAL A 143 -2.23 -0.56 13.26
CA VAL A 143 -0.82 -0.89 13.09
C VAL A 143 -0.05 0.42 13.07
N LEU A 144 0.80 0.63 14.08
CA LEU A 144 1.78 1.68 14.05
C LEU A 144 2.96 1.24 13.18
N ASP A 145 3.16 1.92 12.06
CA ASP A 145 4.42 1.92 11.34
C ASP A 145 5.28 3.11 11.80
N TRP A 146 6.40 2.78 12.44
CA TRP A 146 7.33 3.74 13.01
C TRP A 146 8.05 4.58 11.94
N HIS A 147 8.34 3.97 10.79
CA HIS A 147 9.05 4.63 9.69
C HIS A 147 8.13 5.63 8.97
N HIS A 148 6.91 5.20 8.67
CA HIS A 148 5.88 6.08 8.13
C HIS A 148 5.60 7.25 9.08
N HIS A 149 5.49 6.99 10.39
CA HIS A 149 5.31 8.06 11.37
C HIS A 149 6.49 9.04 11.38
N HIS A 150 7.72 8.56 11.28
CA HIS A 150 8.89 9.43 11.23
C HIS A 150 8.88 10.33 9.97
N ILE A 151 8.27 9.89 8.87
CA ILE A 151 8.11 10.69 7.64
C ILE A 151 6.90 11.61 7.71
N ASN A 152 5.81 11.15 8.31
CA ASN A 152 4.54 11.84 8.42
C ASN A 152 4.00 11.75 9.87
N PRO A 153 4.49 12.60 10.79
CA PRO A 153 4.04 12.58 12.18
C PRO A 153 2.64 13.17 12.35
N GLY A 154 2.12 13.86 11.33
CA GLY A 154 0.87 14.63 11.44
C GLY A 154 0.99 15.68 12.55
N ASN A 155 -0.01 15.69 13.44
CA ASN A 155 -0.05 16.61 14.60
C ASN A 155 0.48 15.96 15.90
N VAL A 156 1.15 14.82 15.81
CA VAL A 156 1.64 14.08 16.98
C VAL A 156 3.04 14.58 17.36
N ALA A 157 3.12 15.27 18.50
CA ALA A 157 4.41 15.71 19.06
C ALA A 157 5.09 14.61 19.91
N ASP A 158 4.29 13.79 20.61
CA ASP A 158 4.77 12.70 21.45
C ASP A 158 4.03 11.40 21.08
N LEU A 159 4.65 10.60 20.22
CA LEU A 159 4.11 9.31 19.80
C LEU A 159 4.04 8.30 20.95
N LEU A 160 4.98 8.34 21.90
CA LEU A 160 5.05 7.36 22.99
C LEU A 160 3.82 7.50 23.90
N SER A 161 3.34 8.73 24.12
CA SER A 161 2.09 8.99 24.84
C SER A 161 0.87 8.33 24.21
N LEU A 162 0.90 8.07 22.89
CA LEU A 162 -0.21 7.45 22.15
C LEU A 162 -0.13 5.92 22.11
N LEU A 163 1.01 5.30 22.43
CA LEU A 163 1.17 3.84 22.40
C LEU A 163 0.11 3.11 23.23
N PRO A 164 -0.27 3.54 24.46
CA PRO A 164 -1.35 2.88 25.19
C PRO A 164 -2.69 2.94 24.46
N ALA A 165 -3.02 4.06 23.82
CA ALA A 165 -4.26 4.22 23.07
C ALA A 165 -4.26 3.39 21.77
N ILE A 166 -3.11 3.32 21.08
CA ILE A 166 -2.92 2.47 19.90
C ILE A 166 -3.08 1.00 20.30
N ASN A 167 -2.34 0.54 21.31
CA ASN A 167 -2.40 -0.85 21.80
C ASN A 167 -3.81 -1.22 22.27
N LYS A 168 -4.55 -0.28 22.86
CA LYS A 168 -5.94 -0.50 23.26
C LYS A 168 -6.84 -0.92 22.10
N THR A 169 -6.62 -0.40 20.89
CA THR A 169 -7.38 -0.80 19.69
C THR A 169 -7.24 -2.28 19.33
N TRP A 170 -6.14 -2.92 19.76
CA TRP A 170 -5.89 -4.34 19.60
C TRP A 170 -6.47 -5.16 20.74
N THR A 171 -6.20 -4.74 21.99
CA THR A 171 -6.63 -5.49 23.17
C THR A 171 -8.15 -5.49 23.33
N ASP A 172 -8.85 -4.43 22.89
CA ASP A 172 -10.31 -4.39 22.87
C ASP A 172 -10.91 -5.46 21.94
N LYS A 173 -10.16 -5.93 20.94
CA LYS A 173 -10.51 -7.07 20.08
C LYS A 173 -9.99 -8.42 20.58
N GLY A 174 -9.23 -8.46 21.68
CA GLY A 174 -8.56 -9.68 22.13
C GLY A 174 -7.46 -10.16 21.19
N ILE A 175 -6.84 -9.24 20.45
CA ILE A 175 -5.77 -9.52 19.48
C ILE A 175 -4.45 -8.97 20.03
N LYS A 176 -3.34 -9.70 19.86
CA LYS A 176 -2.02 -9.23 20.26
C LYS A 176 -1.61 -8.02 19.39
N PRO A 177 -1.10 -6.92 19.96
CA PRO A 177 -0.63 -5.78 19.18
C PRO A 177 0.44 -6.15 18.15
N LYS A 178 0.40 -5.48 17.00
CA LYS A 178 1.39 -5.61 15.92
C LYS A 178 1.86 -4.23 15.49
N GLN A 179 3.15 -4.09 15.23
CA GLN A 179 3.77 -2.87 14.71
C GLN A 179 4.67 -3.19 13.52
N HIS A 180 4.94 -2.19 12.69
CA HIS A 180 5.88 -2.28 11.58
C HIS A 180 7.08 -1.37 11.82
N TYR A 181 8.26 -1.85 11.44
CA TYR A 181 9.49 -1.09 11.57
C TYR A 181 10.34 -1.20 10.31
N SER A 182 10.80 -0.05 9.85
CA SER A 182 11.77 0.09 8.78
C SER A 182 12.67 1.29 9.04
N GLU A 183 13.66 1.46 8.18
CA GLU A 183 14.52 2.64 8.14
C GLU A 183 14.64 3.09 6.68
N SER A 184 14.90 4.39 6.47
CA SER A 184 15.21 4.90 5.13
C SER A 184 16.48 4.24 4.61
N ARG A 185 16.55 3.98 3.30
CA ARG A 185 17.81 3.64 2.63
C ARG A 185 18.88 4.67 2.93
N ASN A 186 20.14 4.25 2.91
CA ASN A 186 21.26 5.16 3.08
C ASN A 186 21.23 6.31 2.04
N GLY A 187 21.54 7.52 2.50
CA GLY A 187 21.58 8.74 1.69
C GLY A 187 20.22 9.29 1.25
N ALA A 188 19.10 8.83 1.82
CA ALA A 188 17.80 9.43 1.56
C ALA A 188 17.63 10.78 2.28
N VAL A 189 17.25 11.82 1.54
CA VAL A 189 17.10 13.18 2.10
C VAL A 189 15.68 13.68 1.95
N THR A 190 15.13 13.61 0.73
CA THR A 190 13.78 14.11 0.46
C THR A 190 12.72 13.17 1.04
N GLN A 191 11.52 13.70 1.30
CA GLN A 191 10.39 12.89 1.77
C GLN A 191 10.15 11.66 0.89
N MET A 192 10.21 11.83 -0.43
CA MET A 192 10.01 10.74 -1.39
C MET A 192 11.12 9.69 -1.38
N GLU A 193 12.36 10.09 -1.15
CA GLU A 193 13.48 9.14 -1.05
C GLU A 193 13.44 8.34 0.25
N ARG A 194 13.04 8.98 1.34
CA ARG A 194 12.97 8.37 2.68
C ARG A 194 11.99 7.20 2.74
N ARG A 195 11.02 7.15 1.84
CA ARG A 195 10.05 6.04 1.72
C ARG A 195 10.72 4.72 1.34
N ALA A 196 11.84 4.76 0.62
CA ALA A 196 12.52 3.55 0.22
C ALA A 196 13.21 2.89 1.41
N HIS A 197 12.78 1.68 1.76
CA HIS A 197 13.34 0.91 2.88
C HIS A 197 14.80 0.54 2.65
N SER A 198 15.54 0.48 3.75
CA SER A 198 16.90 -0.04 3.78
C SER A 198 16.94 -1.55 3.52
N ASP A 199 18.12 -2.05 3.15
CA ASP A 199 18.39 -3.48 3.04
C ASP A 199 18.26 -4.13 4.42
N ARG A 200 18.93 -3.57 5.43
CA ARG A 200 18.89 -4.02 6.83
C ARG A 200 18.79 -2.83 7.76
N VAL A 201 17.82 -2.88 8.66
CA VAL A 201 17.65 -1.89 9.73
C VAL A 201 18.74 -2.03 10.79
N GLN A 202 19.08 -0.93 11.46
CA GLN A 202 20.18 -0.87 12.43
C GLN A 202 19.71 -0.66 13.87
N ASN A 203 18.43 -0.35 14.09
CA ASN A 203 17.88 -0.08 15.41
C ASN A 203 16.62 -0.90 15.70
N LEU A 204 16.13 -0.76 16.94
CA LEU A 204 14.82 -1.20 17.36
C LEU A 204 14.01 0.02 17.81
N PRO A 205 12.70 0.08 17.51
CA PRO A 205 11.85 1.12 18.03
C PRO A 205 11.62 0.93 19.55
N PRO A 206 11.25 1.99 20.28
CA PRO A 206 10.90 1.91 21.69
C PRO A 206 9.53 1.23 21.89
N THR A 207 9.50 -0.08 21.67
CA THR A 207 8.33 -0.95 21.84
C THR A 207 8.54 -1.93 23.00
N THR A 208 7.54 -2.76 23.30
CA THR A 208 7.57 -3.74 24.40
C THR A 208 7.56 -5.16 23.87
N ASP A 209 7.96 -6.13 24.71
CA ASP A 209 7.96 -7.56 24.37
C ASP A 209 6.55 -8.15 24.13
N GLU A 210 5.51 -7.39 24.50
CA GLU A 210 4.10 -7.74 24.31
C GLU A 210 3.60 -7.46 22.88
N VAL A 211 4.44 -6.89 22.01
CA VAL A 211 4.10 -6.53 20.63
C VAL A 211 4.84 -7.42 19.64
N ASP A 212 4.16 -7.84 18.57
CA ASP A 212 4.84 -8.47 17.44
C ASP A 212 5.35 -7.40 16.46
N LEU A 213 6.66 -7.32 16.27
CA LEU A 213 7.30 -6.36 15.37
C LEU A 213 7.57 -6.98 13.99
N MET A 214 7.02 -6.39 12.92
CA MET A 214 7.35 -6.75 11.55
C MET A 214 8.50 -5.87 11.05
N ILE A 215 9.60 -6.50 10.66
CA ILE A 215 10.73 -5.81 10.03
C ILE A 215 10.50 -5.72 8.52
N GLU A 216 10.35 -4.50 8.02
CA GLU A 216 10.11 -4.22 6.61
C GLU A 216 11.38 -3.76 5.91
N ALA A 217 12.27 -4.70 5.62
CA ALA A 217 13.54 -4.42 4.94
C ALA A 217 13.69 -5.24 3.65
N LYS A 218 14.57 -4.82 2.74
CA LYS A 218 14.72 -5.51 1.44
C LYS A 218 15.39 -6.87 1.56
N ASP A 219 16.31 -7.03 2.50
CA ASP A 219 17.07 -8.28 2.74
C ASP A 219 16.29 -9.29 3.61
N LYS A 220 15.01 -9.02 3.91
CA LYS A 220 14.05 -9.96 4.52
C LYS A 220 14.60 -10.61 5.81
N GLU A 221 14.70 -11.93 5.85
CA GLU A 221 15.17 -12.68 7.03
C GLU A 221 16.59 -12.27 7.44
N GLN A 222 17.44 -11.82 6.50
CA GLN A 222 18.78 -11.35 6.83
C GLN A 222 18.74 -10.04 7.63
N ALA A 223 17.71 -9.21 7.49
CA ALA A 223 17.54 -8.04 8.35
C ALA A 223 17.14 -8.44 9.78
N VAL A 224 16.34 -9.50 9.92
CA VAL A 224 15.97 -10.05 11.24
C VAL A 224 17.18 -10.69 11.92
N PHE A 225 17.94 -11.51 11.20
CA PHE A 225 19.19 -12.10 11.70
C PHE A 225 20.22 -11.04 12.08
N HIS A 226 20.27 -9.93 11.34
CA HIS A 226 21.14 -8.81 11.67
C HIS A 226 20.79 -8.20 13.03
N LEU A 227 19.51 -7.94 13.29
CA LEU A 227 19.04 -7.46 14.58
C LEU A 227 19.29 -8.49 15.71
N TYR A 228 19.07 -9.77 15.44
CA TYR A 228 19.37 -10.83 16.40
C TYR A 228 20.84 -10.83 16.83
N LYS A 229 21.78 -10.69 15.88
CA LYS A 229 23.20 -10.58 16.19
C LYS A 229 23.56 -9.25 16.85
N LEU A 230 23.00 -8.14 16.38
CA LEU A 230 23.35 -6.79 16.84
C LEU A 230 22.90 -6.54 18.30
N PHE A 231 21.73 -7.06 18.67
CA PHE A 231 21.13 -6.87 19.98
C PHE A 231 21.12 -8.14 20.85
N ASP A 232 21.82 -9.20 20.42
CA ASP A 232 21.91 -10.49 21.12
C ASP A 232 20.54 -11.09 21.50
N LEU A 233 19.59 -11.04 20.56
CA LEU A 233 18.19 -11.43 20.83
C LEU A 233 17.95 -12.93 20.65
N TYR A 234 18.66 -13.56 19.72
CA TYR A 234 18.50 -14.97 19.40
C TYR A 234 19.74 -15.52 18.67
N PRO A 235 20.14 -16.79 18.88
CA PRO A 235 21.22 -17.41 18.12
C PRO A 235 20.93 -17.46 16.62
N VAL A 236 21.91 -17.10 15.79
CA VAL A 236 21.80 -17.18 14.32
C VAL A 236 22.79 -18.21 13.79
N ASP A 237 22.30 -19.18 13.02
CA ASP A 237 23.15 -20.16 12.34
C ASP A 237 23.99 -19.47 11.24
N ASP A 238 25.31 -19.52 11.39
CA ASP A 238 26.26 -18.93 10.45
C ASP A 238 26.18 -19.53 9.03
N LYS A 239 25.56 -20.70 8.86
CA LYS A 239 25.35 -21.32 7.54
C LYS A 239 24.29 -20.61 6.70
N VAL A 240 23.30 -19.99 7.34
CA VAL A 240 22.21 -19.25 6.67
C VAL A 240 22.40 -17.74 6.75
N TRP A 241 23.29 -17.28 7.62
CA TRP A 241 23.67 -15.88 7.72
C TRP A 241 24.51 -15.45 6.52
N ILE A 242 24.09 -14.34 5.89
CA ILE A 242 24.82 -13.70 4.81
C ILE A 242 25.33 -12.36 5.34
N PRO A 243 26.64 -12.20 5.56
CA PRO A 243 27.21 -10.90 5.96
C PRO A 243 26.89 -9.82 4.93
N GLN A 244 26.59 -8.60 5.39
CA GLN A 244 26.42 -7.48 4.48
C GLN A 244 27.79 -7.09 3.90
N THR A 245 27.98 -7.31 2.60
CA THR A 245 29.21 -6.94 1.90
C THR A 245 29.00 -5.70 1.05
N GLY A 246 29.85 -4.68 1.23
CA GLY A 246 29.81 -3.43 0.47
C GLY A 246 28.88 -2.36 1.07
N ILE A 247 28.75 -1.24 0.37
CA ILE A 247 27.87 -0.13 0.75
C ILE A 247 26.49 -0.40 0.14
N GLU A 248 25.44 -0.23 0.93
CA GLU A 248 24.05 -0.33 0.45
C GLU A 248 23.82 0.58 -0.76
N SER A 249 23.15 0.05 -1.78
CA SER A 249 22.83 0.81 -2.99
C SER A 249 21.88 1.97 -2.70
N THR A 250 22.23 3.16 -3.18
CA THR A 250 21.36 4.35 -3.17
C THR A 250 20.27 4.33 -4.24
N GLN A 251 20.31 3.36 -5.17
CA GLN A 251 19.33 3.25 -6.25
C GLN A 251 17.95 2.79 -5.76
N THR A 252 16.90 3.41 -6.31
CA THR A 252 15.49 3.10 -5.99
C THR A 252 14.91 1.98 -6.84
N SER A 253 15.49 1.74 -8.03
CA SER A 253 15.12 0.58 -8.84
C SER A 253 15.68 -0.68 -8.17
N GLY A 254 14.80 -1.55 -7.67
CA GLY A 254 15.19 -2.72 -6.88
C GLY A 254 16.22 -3.61 -7.60
N ARG A 255 16.92 -4.47 -6.85
CA ARG A 255 18.04 -5.35 -7.29
C ARG A 255 17.79 -6.17 -8.58
N LYS A 256 16.54 -6.33 -9.03
CA LYS A 256 16.17 -6.95 -10.31
C LYS A 256 16.46 -6.07 -11.54
N SER A 257 16.41 -4.74 -11.42
CA SER A 257 16.67 -3.82 -12.53
C SER A 257 18.13 -3.92 -12.99
N THR A 258 19.06 -4.11 -12.05
CA THR A 258 20.49 -4.26 -12.34
C THR A 258 20.80 -5.61 -12.98
N LYS A 259 20.14 -6.71 -12.58
CA LYS A 259 20.28 -8.02 -13.24
C LYS A 259 19.74 -8.01 -14.67
N SER A 260 18.59 -7.35 -14.90
CA SER A 260 18.02 -7.13 -16.24
C SER A 260 18.95 -6.26 -17.10
N ALA A 261 19.45 -5.16 -16.55
CA ALA A 261 20.39 -4.28 -17.24
C ALA A 261 21.72 -4.98 -17.54
N GLN A 262 22.26 -5.78 -16.61
CA GLN A 262 23.47 -6.58 -16.81
C GLN A 262 23.25 -7.67 -17.87
N LYS A 263 22.10 -8.35 -17.86
CA LYS A 263 21.75 -9.34 -18.90
C LYS A 263 21.61 -8.67 -20.27
N LYS A 264 21.01 -7.49 -20.33
CA LYS A 264 20.87 -6.71 -21.57
C LYS A 264 22.23 -6.24 -22.10
N LYS A 265 23.12 -5.78 -21.20
CA LYS A 265 24.49 -5.41 -21.53
C LYS A 265 25.33 -6.60 -21.99
N ALA A 266 25.14 -7.78 -21.39
CA ALA A 266 25.78 -9.02 -21.82
C ALA A 266 25.28 -9.50 -23.20
N GLN A 267 23.98 -9.35 -23.48
CA GLN A 267 23.43 -9.64 -24.81
C GLN A 267 23.92 -8.66 -25.89
N GLU A 268 24.07 -7.38 -25.56
CA GLU A 268 24.56 -6.36 -26.47
C GLU A 268 26.06 -6.54 -26.80
N VAL A 269 26.85 -7.02 -25.84
CA VAL A 269 28.26 -7.42 -26.04
C VAL A 269 28.35 -8.72 -26.84
N ALA A 270 27.49 -9.71 -26.58
CA ALA A 270 27.45 -10.94 -27.37
C ALA A 270 27.08 -10.67 -28.84
N LEU A 271 26.10 -9.80 -29.09
CA LEU A 271 25.68 -9.41 -30.44
C LEU A 271 26.80 -8.65 -31.19
N LYS A 272 27.55 -7.79 -30.49
CA LYS A 272 28.72 -7.12 -31.08
C LYS A 272 29.83 -8.10 -31.45
N ASN A 273 30.10 -9.08 -30.59
CA ASN A 273 31.12 -10.09 -30.88
C ASN A 273 30.68 -11.02 -32.03
N GLU A 274 29.40 -11.33 -32.17
CA GLU A 274 28.88 -12.09 -33.31
C GLU A 274 29.02 -11.31 -34.63
N LEU A 275 28.71 -10.00 -34.63
CA LEU A 275 28.88 -9.13 -35.80
C LEU A 275 30.36 -8.94 -36.19
N GLU A 276 31.28 -8.85 -35.21
CA GLU A 276 32.72 -8.78 -35.47
C GLU A 276 33.30 -10.10 -36.01
N ASN A 277 32.74 -11.25 -35.62
CA ASN A 277 33.13 -12.56 -36.17
C ASN A 277 32.59 -12.80 -37.59
N GLU A 278 31.39 -12.30 -37.92
CA GLU A 278 30.86 -12.35 -39.29
C GLU A 278 31.66 -11.49 -40.28
N ASP A 279 32.21 -10.35 -39.82
CA ASP A 279 33.09 -9.49 -40.62
C ASP A 279 34.49 -10.11 -40.87
N GLU A 280 34.99 -10.94 -39.95
CA GLU A 280 36.25 -11.68 -40.13
C GLU A 280 36.10 -12.87 -41.10
N GLU A 281 34.97 -13.59 -41.06
CA GLU A 281 34.69 -14.75 -41.94
C GLU A 281 34.48 -14.34 -43.41
N TYR A 282 34.01 -13.11 -43.66
CA TYR A 282 33.86 -12.57 -45.03
C TYR A 282 35.19 -12.07 -45.64
N SER A 283 36.24 -11.87 -44.84
CA SER A 283 37.51 -11.31 -45.28
C SER A 283 38.54 -12.34 -45.79
N GLU A 284 38.36 -13.64 -45.47
CA GLU A 284 39.32 -14.70 -45.85
C GLU A 284 39.10 -15.30 -47.26
N ASN A 285 37.99 -15.01 -47.94
CA ASN A 285 37.61 -15.67 -49.21
C ASN A 285 37.74 -14.82 -50.49
N VAL A 286 38.75 -13.94 -50.60
CA VAL A 286 39.10 -13.31 -51.89
C VAL A 286 40.60 -13.31 -52.17
N LYS A 287 41.08 -14.29 -52.95
CA LYS A 287 42.42 -14.28 -53.57
C LYS A 287 42.34 -14.17 -55.10
N VAL A 288 42.82 -13.01 -55.61
CA VAL A 288 43.53 -12.75 -56.90
C VAL A 288 42.67 -12.96 -58.18
N VAL A 289 42.54 -12.02 -59.14
CA VAL A 289 43.53 -11.66 -60.20
C VAL A 289 43.20 -10.31 -60.88
N LYS A 290 44.30 -9.60 -61.15
CA LYS A 290 44.58 -8.34 -61.90
C LYS A 290 43.76 -8.03 -63.16
N ARG A 291 43.49 -6.73 -63.39
CA ARG A 291 43.95 -5.99 -64.60
C ARG A 291 43.85 -4.46 -64.46
N SER A 292 44.64 -3.78 -65.28
CA SER A 292 45.25 -2.46 -65.08
C SER A 292 44.77 -1.35 -66.04
N ARG A 293 44.86 -0.09 -65.55
CA ARG A 293 45.08 1.22 -66.25
C ARG A 293 43.91 1.95 -66.97
N LYS A 294 43.42 3.04 -66.30
CA LYS A 294 43.32 4.51 -66.63
C LYS A 294 43.25 4.99 -68.12
N PRO A 295 42.82 6.25 -68.46
CA PRO A 295 42.22 7.37 -67.67
C PRO A 295 41.09 8.19 -68.41
N ALA A 296 40.40 9.15 -67.73
CA ALA A 296 40.13 10.52 -68.27
C ALA A 296 39.34 11.48 -67.32
N LYS A 297 40.01 12.59 -66.97
CA LYS A 297 39.62 14.01 -66.86
C LYS A 297 38.26 14.50 -66.27
N LYS A 298 38.41 15.21 -65.14
CA LYS A 298 37.92 16.57 -64.73
C LYS A 298 36.49 17.04 -65.06
N ALA A 299 35.72 17.32 -63.99
CA ALA A 299 34.93 18.57 -63.78
C ALA A 299 34.45 18.63 -62.31
N THR A 300 35.04 19.47 -61.47
CA THR A 300 34.50 20.74 -60.92
C THR A 300 33.59 20.60 -59.68
N LYS A 301 34.05 21.25 -58.63
CA LYS A 301 33.54 21.46 -57.27
C LYS A 301 32.17 22.15 -57.26
N ARG A 302 31.21 21.68 -56.45
CA ARG A 302 30.30 22.53 -55.63
C ARG A 302 29.56 21.72 -54.56
N LYS A 303 29.67 22.24 -53.35
CA LYS A 303 29.03 21.87 -52.09
C LYS A 303 27.69 22.61 -52.04
N MET A 304 26.57 21.93 -51.76
CA MET A 304 25.34 22.55 -51.27
C MET A 304 24.64 21.58 -50.32
N ASP A 305 24.23 22.15 -49.19
CA ASP A 305 23.60 21.56 -48.02
C ASP A 305 22.22 20.95 -48.32
N LEU A 306 21.85 19.93 -47.55
CA LEU A 306 20.49 19.35 -47.49
C LEU A 306 20.23 18.86 -46.05
N ASP A 307 20.22 19.82 -45.12
CA ASP A 307 19.37 19.78 -43.93
C ASP A 307 18.03 20.42 -44.31
N ASP A 308 17.16 19.67 -44.98
CA ASP A 308 15.73 20.04 -45.07
C ASP A 308 14.89 18.84 -45.52
N GLN A 309 14.68 17.88 -44.62
CA GLN A 309 13.61 16.86 -44.75
C GLN A 309 13.40 16.06 -43.45
N MET A 310 13.25 16.74 -42.32
CA MET A 310 12.76 16.11 -41.07
C MET A 310 11.94 17.06 -40.18
N GLN A 311 11.37 18.14 -40.75
CA GLN A 311 10.54 19.11 -40.00
C GLN A 311 9.07 19.23 -40.43
N GLU A 312 8.60 18.48 -41.44
CA GLU A 312 7.19 18.57 -41.87
C GLU A 312 6.21 17.55 -41.26
N GLU A 313 6.67 16.41 -40.72
CA GLU A 313 5.73 15.43 -40.10
C GLU A 313 5.42 15.68 -38.61
N VAL A 314 6.25 16.44 -37.89
CA VAL A 314 6.05 16.69 -36.44
C VAL A 314 5.02 17.81 -36.17
N THR A 315 4.65 18.59 -37.20
CA THR A 315 3.81 19.78 -37.07
C THR A 315 2.31 19.51 -37.28
N GLN A 316 1.92 18.36 -37.84
CA GLN A 316 0.50 18.00 -38.00
C GLN A 316 -0.12 17.28 -36.78
N VAL A 317 0.66 16.53 -35.98
CA VAL A 317 0.14 15.83 -34.79
C VAL A 317 -0.09 16.79 -33.59
N ARG A 318 0.62 17.92 -33.55
CA ARG A 318 0.46 18.93 -32.49
C ARG A 318 -0.72 19.90 -32.67
N LYS A 319 -1.34 19.98 -33.86
CA LYS A 319 -2.51 20.86 -34.11
C LYS A 319 -3.86 20.20 -33.88
N THR A 320 -3.95 18.87 -33.86
CA THR A 320 -5.20 18.13 -33.59
C THR A 320 -5.47 17.92 -32.09
N THR A 321 -4.42 17.90 -31.25
CA THR A 321 -4.54 17.68 -29.80
C THR A 321 -4.89 18.96 -29.01
N LYS A 322 -4.68 20.16 -29.58
CA LYS A 322 -5.02 21.45 -28.95
C LYS A 322 -6.45 21.94 -29.24
N ARG A 323 -7.18 21.27 -30.14
CA ARG A 323 -8.53 21.66 -30.56
C ARG A 323 -9.65 20.87 -29.87
N THR A 324 -9.33 19.73 -29.24
CA THR A 324 -10.27 18.90 -28.47
C THR A 324 -10.33 19.26 -26.99
N THR A 325 -9.33 19.96 -26.45
CA THR A 325 -9.29 20.39 -25.03
C THR A 325 -9.96 21.75 -24.76
N ALA A 326 -10.16 22.59 -25.79
CA ALA A 326 -10.88 23.86 -25.65
C ALA A 326 -12.42 23.72 -25.76
N ALA A 327 -12.93 22.66 -26.40
CA ALA A 327 -14.37 22.44 -26.59
C ALA A 327 -15.05 21.76 -25.38
N ALA A 328 -14.30 21.03 -24.54
CA ALA A 328 -14.83 20.40 -23.32
C ALA A 328 -14.98 21.39 -22.14
N SER A 329 -14.10 22.38 -22.02
CA SER A 329 -14.19 23.41 -20.96
C SER A 329 -15.27 24.47 -21.19
N ALA A 330 -15.82 24.61 -22.40
CA ALA A 330 -16.91 25.55 -22.69
C ALA A 330 -18.32 24.95 -22.47
N LYS A 331 -18.44 23.62 -22.36
CA LYS A 331 -19.73 22.94 -22.16
C LYS A 331 -20.09 22.71 -20.69
N THR A 332 -19.13 22.75 -19.78
CA THR A 332 -19.36 22.58 -18.32
C THR A 332 -19.74 23.89 -17.61
N LYS A 333 -19.40 25.06 -18.17
CA LYS A 333 -19.79 26.38 -17.61
C LYS A 333 -21.20 26.86 -17.99
N LYS A 334 -21.89 26.19 -18.92
CA LYS A 334 -23.25 26.56 -19.35
C LYS A 334 -24.35 25.77 -18.64
N THR A 335 -24.02 24.64 -18.02
CA THR A 335 -24.97 23.78 -17.29
C THR A 335 -24.99 24.05 -15.77
N GLN A 336 -23.99 24.75 -15.22
CA GLN A 336 -23.99 25.19 -13.82
C GLN A 336 -24.75 26.50 -13.59
N LYS A 337 -25.06 27.27 -14.65
CA LYS A 337 -25.82 28.52 -14.53
C LYS A 337 -27.34 28.36 -14.70
N HIS A 338 -27.81 27.14 -15.02
CA HIS A 338 -29.22 26.85 -15.26
C HIS A 338 -29.86 25.99 -14.16
N VAL A 339 -29.08 25.54 -13.17
CA VAL A 339 -29.56 24.75 -12.02
C VAL A 339 -29.64 25.59 -10.74
N GLU A 340 -28.95 26.73 -10.68
CA GLU A 340 -29.05 27.69 -9.56
C GLU A 340 -30.23 28.67 -9.68
N GLU A 341 -30.89 28.77 -10.84
CA GLU A 341 -32.09 29.63 -11.05
C GLU A 341 -33.44 28.89 -10.91
N GLU A 342 -33.46 27.55 -10.87
CA GLU A 342 -34.69 26.76 -10.64
C GLU A 342 -34.86 26.26 -9.19
N ILE A 343 -33.88 26.49 -8.31
CA ILE A 343 -33.96 26.13 -6.89
C ILE A 343 -34.32 27.35 -6.01
N SER A 344 -34.26 28.58 -6.53
CA SER A 344 -34.62 29.79 -5.78
C SER A 344 -36.10 30.21 -5.88
N THR A 345 -36.95 29.45 -6.57
CA THR A 345 -38.39 29.76 -6.74
C THR A 345 -39.34 28.73 -6.12
N SER A 346 -38.83 27.78 -5.33
CA SER A 346 -39.64 26.81 -4.57
C SER A 346 -39.53 26.92 -3.05
N ALA A 347 -38.91 28.00 -2.54
CA ALA A 347 -38.69 28.22 -1.11
C ALA A 347 -39.39 29.48 -0.54
N GLU A 348 -40.36 30.06 -1.25
CA GLU A 348 -41.16 31.22 -0.78
C GLU A 348 -42.66 30.94 -0.59
N GLU A 349 -43.10 29.68 -0.67
CA GLU A 349 -44.48 29.28 -0.32
C GLU A 349 -44.49 28.13 0.70
N CYS A 350 -44.01 28.38 1.92
CA CYS A 350 -44.44 27.59 3.08
C CYS A 350 -44.09 28.23 4.44
N VAL A 351 -44.44 29.51 4.66
CA VAL A 351 -44.53 30.05 6.03
C VAL A 351 -45.66 31.08 6.10
N LYS A 352 -46.89 30.64 6.35
CA LYS A 352 -47.93 31.41 7.07
C LYS A 352 -48.93 30.44 7.70
N GLN A 353 -49.32 30.73 8.94
CA GLN A 353 -50.37 30.11 9.79
C GLN A 353 -49.90 28.83 10.52
N ASP A 354 -49.88 28.73 11.85
CA ASP A 354 -50.74 29.32 12.88
C ASP A 354 -50.01 29.63 14.20
N ASP A 355 -50.49 30.67 14.87
CA ASP A 355 -50.16 31.09 16.23
C ASP A 355 -51.29 30.71 17.21
N ALA A 356 -50.92 30.57 18.49
CA ALA A 356 -51.73 30.72 19.72
C ALA A 356 -52.17 29.41 20.47
N PRO A 357 -52.33 29.46 21.82
CA PRO A 357 -51.54 28.64 22.74
C PRO A 357 -52.38 27.82 23.74
N HIS A 358 -51.77 26.87 24.47
CA HIS A 358 -52.31 26.47 25.77
C HIS A 358 -51.27 25.98 26.78
N ASP A 359 -51.37 26.60 27.95
CA ASP A 359 -50.77 26.36 29.26
C ASP A 359 -51.21 25.01 29.87
N SER A 360 -50.30 24.29 30.55
CA SER A 360 -50.45 23.86 31.96
C SER A 360 -49.48 22.73 32.42
N SER A 361 -48.72 23.06 33.47
CA SER A 361 -48.42 22.27 34.69
C SER A 361 -47.75 20.88 34.67
N ASP A 362 -46.60 20.83 35.35
CA ASP A 362 -46.21 19.90 36.44
C ASP A 362 -46.85 18.50 36.52
N LYS A 363 -46.02 17.47 36.26
CA LYS A 363 -45.81 16.31 37.15
C LYS A 363 -44.84 15.30 36.53
N ALA A 364 -43.96 14.76 37.37
CA ALA A 364 -43.25 13.47 37.28
C ALA A 364 -41.71 13.55 37.36
N LEU A 365 -41.20 14.28 38.36
CA LEU A 365 -39.95 13.92 39.04
C LEU A 365 -40.30 12.97 40.20
N SER A 366 -40.31 11.66 39.94
CA SER A 366 -40.12 10.59 40.95
C SER A 366 -40.44 9.23 40.34
N GLU A 367 -39.44 8.53 39.80
CA GLU A 367 -39.36 7.06 39.74
C GLU A 367 -38.24 6.58 38.81
N VAL A 368 -36.96 6.84 39.10
CA VAL A 368 -35.87 5.89 38.77
C VAL A 368 -34.68 6.14 39.72
N LYS A 369 -34.92 6.04 41.03
CA LYS A 369 -33.87 5.91 42.06
C LYS A 369 -34.20 4.73 42.95
N ASN A 370 -34.20 3.52 42.37
CA ASN A 370 -34.28 2.28 43.13
C ASN A 370 -33.73 1.06 42.37
N ILE A 371 -32.57 1.20 41.71
CA ILE A 371 -31.77 0.04 41.25
C ILE A 371 -30.29 0.39 41.41
N ARG A 372 -29.80 0.48 42.66
CA ARG A 372 -28.36 0.45 43.01
C ARG A 372 -28.13 0.34 44.52
N ARG A 373 -28.87 -0.56 45.19
CA ARG A 373 -28.54 -1.04 46.55
C ARG A 373 -28.94 -2.52 46.68
N SER A 374 -28.25 -3.37 45.92
CA SER A 374 -28.21 -4.82 46.15
C SER A 374 -27.06 -5.39 45.31
N ARG A 375 -25.86 -5.34 45.90
CA ARG A 375 -24.64 -6.11 45.56
C ARG A 375 -23.50 -5.62 46.45
N ARG A 376 -23.71 -5.76 47.76
CA ARG A 376 -22.68 -5.79 48.81
C ARG A 376 -23.09 -6.94 49.73
N ASN A 377 -22.62 -8.14 49.39
CA ASN A 377 -22.42 -9.30 50.27
C ASN A 377 -22.13 -10.53 49.42
N VAL A 378 -20.88 -10.69 48.99
CA VAL A 378 -20.21 -12.01 48.92
C VAL A 378 -18.71 -11.74 49.13
N LYS A 379 -18.24 -11.95 50.35
CA LYS A 379 -16.83 -12.20 50.67
C LYS A 379 -16.78 -13.53 51.44
N SER A 380 -15.69 -14.25 51.22
CA SER A 380 -15.12 -15.36 52.01
C SER A 380 -15.84 -16.71 52.04
N SER A 381 -15.33 -17.65 51.23
CA SER A 381 -14.93 -19.00 51.69
C SER A 381 -14.20 -19.74 50.57
N ASN A 382 -12.88 -19.89 50.69
CA ASN A 382 -12.18 -21.18 50.64
C ASN A 382 -10.67 -20.99 50.52
N ALA A 383 -10.01 -21.36 51.62
CA ALA A 383 -8.63 -21.81 51.67
C ALA A 383 -8.63 -23.17 52.38
N LYS A 384 -7.72 -24.06 51.97
CA LYS A 384 -7.40 -25.43 52.44
C LYS A 384 -7.99 -26.59 51.61
N SER A 385 -7.17 -27.11 50.68
CA SER A 385 -6.49 -28.41 50.81
C SER A 385 -5.36 -28.48 49.79
#